data_AF-R8QAF4-F1
#
_entry.id   AF-R8QAF4-F1
#
_cell.length_a   1.000
_cell.length_b   1.000
_cell.length_c   1.000
_cell.angle_alpha   90.00
_cell.angle_beta   90.00
_cell.angle_gamma   90.00
#
_symmetry.space_group_name_H-M   'P 1'
#
loop_
_entity.id
_entity.type
_entity.pdbx_description
1 polymer ?
#
loop_
_entity_poly.entity_id
_entity_poly.type
_entity_poly.pdbx_seq_one_letter_code
_entity_poly.pdbx_strand_id
1 'polypeptide(L)' 'MTEIFVQKMIRLEVKRANPRKGISSQHFRNTFILRIIKQKNTPEQIMQQIGFKSYLSLKRYYDYYKQSQTNTD' A
#
# COMPACT_ATOMS: atom_id res chain seq x y z
N MET A 1 -5.55 -9.61 -20.55
CA MET A 1 -5.33 -9.79 -19.09
C MET A 1 -6.40 -9.01 -18.35
N THR A 2 -7.19 -9.64 -17.49
CA THR A 2 -8.24 -8.94 -16.71
C THR A 2 -7.85 -8.87 -15.24
N GLU A 3 -8.40 -7.89 -14.53
CA GLU A 3 -8.23 -7.73 -13.08
C GLU A 3 -8.53 -9.03 -12.30
N ILE A 4 -9.49 -9.82 -12.79
CA ILE A 4 -9.87 -11.13 -12.25
C ILE A 4 -8.71 -12.13 -12.30
N PHE A 5 -7.96 -12.18 -13.42
CA PHE A 5 -6.81 -13.07 -13.53
C PHE A 5 -5.69 -12.64 -12.58
N VAL A 6 -5.39 -11.35 -12.48
CA VAL A 6 -4.40 -10.82 -11.53
C VAL A 6 -4.80 -11.14 -10.09
N GLN A 7 -6.06 -10.93 -9.71
CA GLN A 7 -6.55 -11.22 -8.37
C GLN A 7 -6.54 -12.73 -8.06
N LYS A 8 -6.77 -13.60 -9.05
CA LYS A 8 -6.60 -15.06 -8.91
C LYS A 8 -5.14 -15.43 -8.68
N MET A 9 -4.21 -14.86 -9.45
CA MET A 9 -2.77 -15.08 -9.28
C MET A 9 -2.31 -14.64 -7.89
N ILE A 10 -2.73 -13.45 -7.45
CA ILE A 10 -2.46 -12.95 -6.10
C ILE A 10 -2.94 -13.92 -5.03
N ARG A 11 -4.17 -14.44 -5.14
CA ARG A 11 -4.71 -15.39 -4.15
C ARG A 11 -3.88 -16.67 -4.06
N LEU A 12 -3.35 -17.16 -5.18
CA LEU A 12 -2.49 -18.34 -5.20
C LEU A 12 -1.17 -18.08 -4.47
N GLU A 13 -0.51 -16.96 -4.78
CA GLU A 13 0.75 -16.59 -4.12
C GLU A 13 0.57 -16.31 -2.63
N VAL A 14 -0.52 -15.63 -2.27
CA VAL A 14 -0.92 -15.43 -0.88
C VAL A 14 -1.09 -16.80 -0.21
N LYS A 15 -1.85 -17.74 -0.78
CA LYS A 15 -2.01 -19.08 -0.17
C LYS A 15 -0.67 -19.81 0.04
N ARG A 16 0.29 -19.65 -0.89
CA ARG A 16 1.63 -20.28 -0.81
C ARG A 16 2.49 -19.69 0.31
N ALA A 17 2.44 -18.37 0.49
CA ALA A 17 3.22 -17.69 1.53
C ALA A 17 2.63 -17.83 2.96
N ASN A 18 1.45 -18.44 3.09
CA ASN A 18 0.71 -18.64 4.34
C ASN A 18 0.44 -17.38 5.22
N PRO A 19 0.20 -16.16 4.66
CA PRO A 19 -0.24 -15.02 5.44
C PRO A 19 -1.76 -15.09 5.69
N ARG A 20 -2.28 -14.12 6.46
CA ARG A 20 -3.71 -13.94 6.72
C ARG A 20 -4.56 -13.99 5.43
N LYS A 21 -5.72 -14.63 5.51
CA LYS A 21 -6.73 -14.64 4.44
C LYS A 21 -7.22 -13.22 4.12
N GLY A 22 -7.55 -12.96 2.85
CA GLY A 22 -8.18 -11.70 2.42
C GLY A 22 -7.23 -10.66 1.82
N ILE A 23 -5.98 -11.02 1.51
CA ILE A 23 -5.07 -10.13 0.78
C ILE A 23 -5.55 -9.97 -0.68
N SER A 24 -5.59 -8.72 -1.12
CA SER A 24 -5.98 -8.30 -2.47
C SER A 24 -4.91 -7.42 -3.11
N SER A 25 -5.03 -7.14 -4.41
CA SER A 25 -4.19 -6.16 -5.13
C SER A 25 -4.06 -4.82 -4.38
N GLN A 26 -5.15 -4.35 -3.78
CA GLN A 26 -5.17 -3.11 -3.00
C GLN A 26 -4.25 -3.15 -1.77
N HIS A 27 -4.09 -4.32 -1.14
CA HIS A 27 -3.18 -4.45 0.00
C HIS A 27 -1.74 -4.23 -0.43
N PHE A 28 -1.30 -4.81 -1.55
CA PHE A 28 0.03 -4.57 -2.11
C PHE A 28 0.25 -3.09 -2.41
N ARG A 29 -0.74 -2.43 -3.02
CA ARG A 29 -0.69 -0.99 -3.28
C ARG A 29 -0.52 -0.21 -1.97
N ASN A 30 -1.33 -0.50 -0.96
CA ASN A 30 -1.25 0.19 0.33
C ASN A 30 0.12 -0.02 1.02
N THR A 31 0.62 -1.26 1.04
CA THR A 31 1.95 -1.59 1.59
C THR A 31 3.07 -0.88 0.84
N PHE A 32 2.99 -0.80 -0.48
CA PHE A 32 3.96 -0.08 -1.30
C PHE A 32 4.01 1.41 -0.96
N ILE A 33 2.85 2.05 -0.82
CA ILE A 33 2.76 3.47 -0.46
C ILE A 33 3.39 3.75 0.91
N LEU A 34 3.09 2.91 1.91
CA LEU A 34 3.69 3.03 3.25
C LEU A 34 5.21 2.85 3.22
N ARG A 35 5.72 1.93 2.40
CA ARG A 35 7.16 1.71 2.23
C ARG A 35 7.85 2.94 1.65
N ILE A 36 7.25 3.59 0.65
CA ILE A 36 7.80 4.81 0.06
C ILE A 36 7.81 5.97 1.06
N ILE A 37 6.74 6.12 1.85
CA ILE A 37 6.67 7.15 2.92
C ILE A 37 7.82 6.96 3.92
N LYS A 38 8.12 5.70 4.29
CA LYS A 38 9.25 5.38 5.19
C LYS A 38 10.62 5.71 4.60
N GLN A 39 10.77 5.73 3.27
CA GLN A 39 12.03 5.97 2.57
C GLN A 39 12.43 7.47 2.47
N LYS A 40 11.77 8.38 3.21
CA LYS A 40 12.07 9.82 3.27
C LYS A 40 11.99 10.55 1.91
N ASN A 41 11.17 10.08 0.98
CA ASN A 41 10.87 10.79 -0.27
C ASN A 41 10.01 12.04 -0.01
N THR A 42 10.09 13.05 -0.87
CA THR A 42 9.21 14.23 -0.73
C THR A 42 7.77 13.89 -1.14
N PRO A 43 6.74 14.50 -0.54
CA PRO A 43 5.35 14.21 -0.89
C PRO A 43 5.03 14.34 -2.39
N GLU A 44 5.68 15.27 -3.09
CA GLU A 44 5.48 15.52 -4.52
C GLU A 44 5.98 14.35 -5.36
N GLN A 45 7.18 13.83 -5.04
CA GLN A 45 7.75 12.64 -5.68
C GLN A 45 6.85 11.42 -5.47
N ILE A 46 6.33 11.28 -4.25
CA ILE A 46 5.43 10.20 -3.86
C ILE A 46 4.12 10.29 -4.67
N MET A 47 3.54 11.48 -4.77
CA MET A 47 2.32 11.71 -5.56
C MET A 47 2.52 11.38 -7.04
N GLN A 48 3.64 11.80 -7.62
CA GLN A 48 3.98 11.52 -9.02
C GLN A 48 4.16 10.02 -9.26
N GLN A 49 4.88 9.32 -8.39
CA GLN A 49 5.16 7.88 -8.53
C GLN A 49 3.90 7.02 -8.37
N ILE A 50 3.00 7.38 -7.45
CA ILE A 50 1.76 6.62 -7.18
C ILE A 50 0.64 6.99 -8.17
N GLY A 51 0.73 8.15 -8.80
CA GLY A 51 -0.32 8.71 -9.66
C GLY A 51 -1.47 9.33 -8.87
N PHE A 52 -1.21 9.90 -7.69
CA PHE A 52 -2.23 10.63 -6.94
C PHE A 52 -2.44 12.03 -7.51
N LYS A 53 -3.70 12.37 -7.81
CA LYS A 53 -4.09 13.71 -8.29
C LYS A 53 -4.21 14.75 -7.17
N SER A 54 -4.37 14.32 -5.93
CA SER A 54 -4.59 15.20 -4.77
C SER A 54 -3.81 14.70 -3.56
N TYR A 55 -3.26 15.65 -2.81
CA TYR A 55 -2.57 15.39 -1.55
C TYR A 55 -3.48 14.75 -0.49
N LEU A 56 -4.79 15.01 -0.53
CA LEU A 56 -5.73 14.43 0.43
C LEU A 56 -5.72 12.89 0.40
N SER A 57 -5.52 12.30 -0.78
CA SER A 57 -5.38 10.84 -0.94
C SER A 57 -4.11 10.31 -0.27
N LEU A 58 -3.01 11.08 -0.33
CA LEU A 58 -1.75 10.73 0.30
C LEU A 58 -1.78 10.96 1.82
N LYS A 59 -2.48 12.00 2.28
CA LYS A 59 -2.60 12.36 3.70
C LYS A 59 -3.07 11.19 4.57
N ARG A 60 -4.04 10.40 4.10
CA ARG A 60 -4.55 9.21 4.83
C ARG A 60 -3.46 8.21 5.17
N TYR A 61 -2.49 8.02 4.29
CA TYR A 61 -1.37 7.11 4.52
C TYR A 61 -0.36 7.68 5.51
N TYR A 62 -0.12 9.00 5.48
CA TYR A 62 0.69 9.68 6.48
C TYR A 62 0.05 9.63 7.86
N ASP A 63 -1.26 9.88 7.96
CA ASP A 63 -1.99 9.85 9.23
C ASP A 63 -1.93 8.44 9.84
N TYR A 64 -2.16 7.40 9.03
CA TYR A 64 -2.00 6.01 9.46
C TYR A 64 -0.55 5.69 9.87
N TYR A 65 0.44 6.12 9.09
CA TYR A 65 1.85 5.87 9.39
C TYR A 65 2.26 6.51 10.72
N LYS A 66 1.80 7.75 11.00
CA LYS A 66 2.03 8.42 12.29
C LYS A 66 1.38 7.67 13.45
N GLN A 67 0.12 7.28 13.32
CA GLN A 67 -0.59 6.49 14.34
C GLN A 67 0.05 5.13 14.59
N SER A 68 0.59 4.49 13.55
CA SER A 68 1.29 3.21 13.71
C SER A 68 2.58 3.33 14.51
N GLN A 69 3.25 4.48 14.48
CA GLN A 69 4.45 4.71 15.28
C GLN A 69 4.12 4.98 16.74
N THR A 70 3.07 5.75 17.02
CA THR A 70 2.66 6.07 18.41
C THR A 70 2.15 4.87 19.20
N ASN A 71 1.66 3.83 18.53
CA ASN A 71 1.18 2.61 19.18
C ASN A 71 2.28 1.55 19.40
N THR A 72 3.53 1.87 19.07
CA THR A 72 4.68 0.96 19.25
C THR A 72 5.55 1.35 20.46
N ASP A 73 5.19 2.43 21.18
CA ASP A 73 5.73 2.81 22.49
C ASP A 73 4.81 2.29 23.62
#